data_AF-A0A0S8DAG1-F1
#
_entry.id   AF-A0A0S8DAG1-F1
#
_cell.length_a   1.000
_cell.length_b   1.000
_cell.length_c   1.000
_cell.angle_alpha   90.00
_cell.angle_beta   90.00
_cell.angle_gamma   90.00
#
_symmetry.space_group_name_H-M   'P 1'
#
loop_
_entity.id
_entity.type
_entity.pdbx_description
1 polymer ?
#
loop_
_entity_poly.entity_id
_entity_poly.type
_entity_poly.pdbx_seq_one_letter_code
_entity_poly.pdbx_strand_id
1 'polypeptide(L)'
;MQMDEKKKKLSKLKEGVSVQELESFAKKHSHEVFLILSILIATISGVFKFFTGPGWSLTFAGFGAILTIAFPSKIIVFQKKILKLILKQEKGVLIAIGVVNIIIAIFIPFIFFGILGMFAGSSYNQFIRDFQMEKPIKPEEEKPSKESEEEHL
;
A
#
# COMPACT_ATOMS: atom_id res chain seq x y z
N MET A 1 -20.47 9.96 -32.70
CA MET A 1 -20.87 8.90 -31.74
C MET A 1 -20.13 8.92 -30.40
N GLN A 2 -18.89 9.42 -30.28
CA GLN A 2 -18.18 9.52 -28.98
C GLN A 2 -18.53 10.77 -28.14
N MET A 3 -19.18 11.78 -28.74
CA MET A 3 -19.57 13.01 -28.03
C MET A 3 -20.78 12.83 -27.10
N ASP A 4 -21.66 11.87 -27.40
CA ASP A 4 -22.89 11.65 -26.62
C ASP A 4 -22.64 10.90 -25.30
N GLU A 5 -21.65 10.00 -25.25
CA GLU A 5 -21.25 9.33 -24.01
C GLU A 5 -20.61 10.29 -23.00
N LYS A 6 -19.78 11.23 -23.46
CA LYS A 6 -19.17 12.24 -22.58
C LYS A 6 -20.22 13.17 -21.98
N LYS A 7 -21.21 13.62 -22.77
CA LYS A 7 -22.33 14.43 -22.27
C LYS A 7 -23.21 13.66 -21.28
N LYS A 8 -23.47 12.37 -21.53
CA LYS A 8 -24.27 11.51 -20.63
C LYS A 8 -23.59 11.21 -19.30
N LYS A 9 -22.25 11.12 -19.27
CA LYS A 9 -21.48 11.01 -18.01
C LYS A 9 -21.44 12.34 -17.25
N LEU A 10 -21.35 13.47 -17.95
CA LEU A 10 -21.37 14.81 -17.34
C LEU A 10 -22.74 15.19 -16.77
N SER A 11 -23.85 14.76 -17.38
CA SER A 11 -25.19 14.97 -16.82
C SER A 11 -25.43 14.14 -15.56
N LYS A 12 -24.94 12.90 -15.51
CA LYS A 12 -24.97 12.02 -14.32
C LYS A 12 -24.11 12.51 -13.15
N LEU A 13 -23.12 13.37 -13.39
CA LEU A 13 -22.34 14.02 -12.33
C LEU A 13 -23.00 15.31 -11.81
N LYS A 14 -23.89 15.92 -12.60
CA LYS A 14 -24.68 17.10 -12.23
C LYS A 14 -25.95 16.74 -11.47
N GLU A 15 -26.51 15.57 -11.74
CA GLU A 15 -27.49 14.91 -10.88
C GLU A 15 -26.72 14.34 -9.69
N GLY A 16 -26.90 14.91 -8.50
CA GLY A 16 -26.15 14.51 -7.31
C GLY A 16 -26.17 13.00 -7.09
N VAL A 17 -25.07 12.46 -6.56
CA VAL A 17 -24.95 11.05 -6.18
C VAL A 17 -26.16 10.66 -5.35
N SER A 18 -26.96 9.70 -5.81
CA SER A 18 -28.18 9.35 -5.10
C SER A 18 -27.82 8.76 -3.74
N VAL A 19 -28.62 9.03 -2.71
CA VAL A 19 -28.38 8.49 -1.36
C VAL A 19 -28.27 6.96 -1.39
N GLN A 20 -28.98 6.30 -2.31
CA GLN A 20 -28.92 4.86 -2.56
C GLN A 20 -27.58 4.41 -3.17
N GLU A 21 -26.96 5.23 -4.03
CA GLU A 21 -25.61 4.98 -4.57
C GLU A 21 -24.54 5.16 -3.49
N LEU A 22 -24.68 6.19 -2.64
CA LEU A 22 -23.83 6.38 -1.46
C LEU A 22 -23.96 5.23 -0.47
N GLU A 23 -25.17 4.76 -0.19
CA GLU A 23 -25.42 3.66 0.73
C GLU A 23 -24.87 2.34 0.18
N SER A 24 -25.09 2.05 -1.10
CA SER A 24 -24.57 0.84 -1.74
C SER A 24 -23.04 0.87 -1.88
N PHE A 25 -22.45 2.04 -2.13
CA PHE A 25 -21.00 2.23 -2.10
C PHE A 25 -20.45 2.03 -0.68
N ALA A 26 -21.05 2.69 0.31
CA ALA A 26 -20.67 2.57 1.72
C ALA A 26 -20.77 1.12 2.20
N LYS A 27 -21.79 0.37 1.77
CA LYS A 27 -22.00 -1.05 2.13
C LYS A 27 -21.01 -2.00 1.46
N LYS A 28 -20.47 -1.62 0.30
CA LYS A 28 -19.46 -2.39 -0.44
C LYS A 28 -18.03 -2.09 0.03
N HIS A 29 -17.77 -0.83 0.40
CA HIS A 29 -16.44 -0.32 0.77
C HIS A 29 -16.31 0.03 2.25
N SER A 30 -17.22 -0.45 3.12
CA SER A 30 -17.25 -0.05 4.55
C SER A 30 -15.89 -0.25 5.23
N HIS A 31 -15.24 -1.38 4.96
CA HIS A 31 -13.92 -1.71 5.51
C HIS A 31 -12.85 -0.73 5.06
N GLU A 32 -12.81 -0.41 3.77
CA GLU A 32 -11.82 0.53 3.22
C GLU A 32 -12.01 1.91 3.82
N VAL A 33 -13.27 2.35 3.96
CA VAL A 33 -13.60 3.62 4.62
C VAL A 33 -13.13 3.64 6.07
N PHE A 34 -13.40 2.59 6.87
CA PHE A 34 -12.92 2.50 8.25
C PHE A 34 -11.40 2.48 8.34
N LEU A 35 -10.72 1.80 7.42
CA LEU A 35 -9.26 1.74 7.39
C LEU A 35 -8.65 3.10 7.05
N ILE A 36 -9.18 3.79 6.03
CA ILE A 36 -8.76 5.15 5.66
C ILE A 36 -9.00 6.11 6.82
N LEU A 37 -10.18 6.04 7.44
CA LEU A 37 -10.52 6.89 8.58
C LEU A 37 -9.58 6.63 9.77
N SER A 38 -9.25 5.37 10.05
CA SER A 38 -8.30 5.01 11.11
C SER A 38 -6.90 5.56 10.82
N ILE A 39 -6.43 5.52 9.57
CA ILE A 39 -5.13 6.10 9.19
C ILE A 39 -5.12 7.63 9.37
N LEU A 40 -6.20 8.32 8.97
CA LEU A 40 -6.34 9.76 9.15
C LEU A 40 -6.29 10.12 10.64
N ILE A 41 -7.06 9.41 11.46
CA ILE A 41 -7.08 9.61 12.91
C ILE A 41 -5.72 9.30 13.53
N ALA A 42 -5.05 8.21 13.12
CA ALA A 42 -3.71 7.89 13.59
C ALA A 42 -2.69 8.98 13.23
N THR A 43 -2.84 9.58 12.05
CA THR A 43 -1.98 10.68 11.59
C THR A 43 -2.17 11.91 12.46
N ILE A 44 -3.43 12.33 12.66
CA ILE A 44 -3.77 13.44 13.56
C ILE A 44 -3.25 13.13 14.97
N SER A 45 -3.53 11.93 15.48
CA SER A 45 -3.13 11.52 16.83
C SER A 45 -1.61 11.62 17.04
N GLY A 46 -0.83 11.14 16.05
CA GLY A 46 0.63 11.19 16.08
C GLY A 46 1.20 12.61 15.96
N VAL A 47 0.60 13.48 15.14
CA VAL A 47 1.06 14.87 14.97
C VAL A 47 0.86 15.69 16.26
N PHE A 48 -0.31 15.56 16.87
CA PHE A 48 -0.66 16.29 18.10
C PHE A 48 -0.08 15.66 19.38
N LYS A 49 0.71 14.59 19.26
CA LYS A 49 1.40 13.91 20.38
C LYS A 49 0.44 13.42 21.47
N PHE A 50 -0.79 13.03 21.12
CA PHE A 50 -1.81 12.68 22.11
C PHE A 50 -1.39 11.52 23.04
N PHE A 51 -0.69 10.51 22.53
CA PHE A 51 -0.22 9.35 23.32
C PHE A 51 1.20 8.92 22.98
N THR A 52 1.55 8.87 21.70
CA THR A 52 2.90 8.56 21.23
C THR A 52 3.34 9.62 20.25
N GLY A 53 4.47 10.28 20.54
CA GLY A 53 4.98 11.35 19.69
C GLY A 53 5.35 10.90 18.27
N PRO A 54 5.52 11.85 17.33
CA PRO A 54 5.76 11.56 15.91
C PRO A 54 7.04 10.76 15.66
N GLY A 55 8.03 10.85 16.57
CA GLY A 55 9.26 10.06 16.50
C GLY A 55 8.98 8.55 16.48
N TRP A 56 8.12 8.05 17.38
CA TRP A 56 7.76 6.62 17.42
C TRP A 56 7.04 6.18 16.15
N SER A 57 6.09 6.98 15.68
CA SER A 57 5.38 6.70 14.43
C SER A 57 6.34 6.58 13.24
N LEU A 58 7.30 7.50 13.13
CA LEU A 58 8.29 7.48 12.05
C LEU A 58 9.24 6.28 12.18
N THR A 59 9.70 5.98 13.39
CA THR A 59 10.54 4.81 13.68
C THR A 59 9.83 3.51 13.28
N PHE A 60 8.56 3.34 13.66
CA PHE A 60 7.78 2.14 13.30
C PHE A 60 7.52 2.06 11.80
N ALA A 61 7.27 3.17 11.11
CA ALA A 61 7.16 3.18 9.66
C ALA A 61 8.46 2.71 8.99
N GLY A 62 9.61 3.22 9.45
CA GLY A 62 10.92 2.78 8.97
C GLY A 62 11.17 1.29 9.22
N PHE A 63 10.91 0.82 10.45
CA PHE A 63 11.05 -0.60 10.79
C PHE A 63 10.12 -1.48 9.96
N GLY A 64 8.87 -1.08 9.75
CA GLY A 64 7.93 -1.81 8.89
C GLY A 64 8.45 -1.94 7.46
N ALA A 65 8.99 -0.86 6.90
CA ALA A 65 9.57 -0.89 5.56
C ALA A 65 10.79 -1.80 5.46
N ILE A 66 11.75 -1.67 6.38
CA ILE A 66 12.96 -2.49 6.44
C ILE A 66 12.61 -3.97 6.60
N LEU A 67 11.68 -4.29 7.51
CA LEU A 67 11.26 -5.67 7.75
C LEU A 67 10.67 -6.31 6.50
N THR A 68 9.85 -5.58 5.74
CA THR A 68 9.31 -6.09 4.48
C THR A 68 10.38 -6.25 3.42
N ILE A 69 11.34 -5.33 3.33
CA ILE A 69 12.46 -5.44 2.37
C ILE A 69 13.35 -6.63 2.70
N ALA A 70 13.61 -6.88 3.99
CA ALA A 70 14.42 -8.02 4.44
C ALA A 70 13.70 -9.36 4.27
N PHE A 71 12.38 -9.41 4.47
CA PHE A 71 11.58 -10.64 4.43
C PHE A 71 10.34 -10.54 3.54
N PRO A 72 10.48 -10.21 2.24
CA PRO A 72 9.35 -9.83 1.40
C PRO A 72 8.36 -10.98 1.21
N SER A 73 8.84 -12.20 0.96
CA SER A 73 7.98 -13.36 0.71
C SER A 73 7.08 -13.69 1.91
N LYS A 74 7.62 -13.62 3.13
CA LYS A 74 6.86 -13.95 4.35
C LYS A 74 5.84 -12.85 4.65
N ILE A 75 6.26 -11.59 4.57
CA ILE A 75 5.41 -10.45 4.90
C ILE A 75 4.28 -10.26 3.89
N ILE A 76 4.54 -10.40 2.58
CA ILE A 76 3.49 -10.30 1.56
C ILE A 76 2.45 -11.41 1.72
N VAL A 77 2.88 -12.65 2.00
CA VAL A 77 1.94 -13.76 2.26
C VAL A 77 1.12 -13.47 3.52
N PHE A 78 1.74 -12.95 4.57
CA PHE A 78 1.05 -12.59 5.81
C PHE A 78 0.01 -11.48 5.59
N GLN A 79 0.36 -10.40 4.88
CA GLN A 79 -0.56 -9.32 4.52
C GLN A 79 -1.77 -9.86 3.73
N LYS A 80 -1.54 -10.72 2.74
CA LYS A 80 -2.62 -11.36 1.97
C LYS A 80 -3.52 -12.23 2.84
N LYS A 81 -2.96 -12.96 3.81
CA LYS A 81 -3.74 -13.78 4.75
C LYS A 81 -4.61 -12.92 5.65
N ILE A 82 -4.07 -11.85 6.23
CA ILE A 82 -4.83 -10.92 7.06
C ILE A 82 -5.96 -10.29 6.25
N LEU A 83 -5.67 -9.78 5.05
CA LEU A 83 -6.69 -9.14 4.22
C LEU A 83 -7.81 -10.12 3.87
N LYS A 84 -7.47 -11.37 3.50
CA LYS A 84 -8.47 -12.42 3.26
C LYS A 84 -9.29 -12.75 4.52
N LEU A 85 -8.65 -12.78 5.69
CA LEU A 85 -9.33 -13.04 6.96
C LEU A 85 -10.35 -11.95 7.26
N ILE A 86 -9.99 -10.69 7.08
CA ILE A 86 -10.86 -9.54 7.34
C ILE A 86 -12.01 -9.51 6.34
N LEU A 87 -11.73 -9.70 5.05
CA LEU A 87 -12.74 -9.69 3.99
C LEU A 87 -13.72 -10.87 4.07
N LYS A 88 -13.35 -11.98 4.71
CA LYS A 88 -14.23 -13.15 4.90
C LYS A 88 -15.25 -12.94 6.04
N GLN A 89 -15.09 -11.93 6.88
CA GLN A 89 -15.96 -11.72 8.03
C GLN A 89 -17.35 -11.20 7.63
N GLU A 90 -18.33 -11.47 8.50
CA GLU A 90 -19.67 -10.90 8.38
C GLU A 90 -19.67 -9.38 8.63
N LYS A 91 -20.67 -8.68 8.09
CA LYS A 91 -20.77 -7.21 8.15
C LYS A 91 -20.70 -6.65 9.58
N GLY A 92 -21.33 -7.32 10.55
CA GLY A 92 -21.29 -6.89 11.95
C GLY A 92 -19.87 -6.95 12.54
N VAL A 93 -19.14 -8.04 12.24
CA VAL A 93 -17.75 -8.23 12.68
C VAL A 93 -16.83 -7.20 12.03
N LEU A 94 -17.03 -6.89 10.74
CA LEU A 94 -16.29 -5.85 10.03
C LEU A 94 -16.45 -4.46 10.67
N ILE A 95 -17.68 -4.10 11.07
CA ILE A 95 -17.95 -2.83 11.77
C ILE A 95 -17.26 -2.83 13.14
N ALA A 96 -17.35 -3.93 13.90
CA ALA A 96 -16.68 -4.07 15.19
C ALA A 96 -15.16 -3.91 15.06
N ILE A 97 -14.54 -4.57 14.07
CA ILE A 97 -13.11 -4.42 13.75
C ILE A 97 -12.79 -2.97 13.39
N GLY A 98 -13.63 -2.30 12.60
CA GLY A 98 -13.46 -0.90 12.24
C GLY A 98 -13.46 0.04 13.45
N VAL A 99 -14.39 -0.14 14.38
CA VAL A 99 -14.45 0.64 15.63
C VAL A 99 -13.22 0.38 16.51
N VAL A 100 -12.81 -0.87 16.66
CA VAL A 100 -11.59 -1.24 17.39
C VAL A 100 -10.37 -0.58 16.74
N ASN A 101 -10.28 -0.58 15.42
CA ASN A 101 -9.19 0.09 14.69
C ASN A 101 -9.16 1.60 14.92
N ILE A 102 -10.32 2.27 15.01
CA ILE A 102 -10.39 3.69 15.36
C ILE A 102 -9.85 3.93 16.77
N ILE A 103 -10.25 3.10 17.73
CA ILE A 103 -9.75 3.19 19.11
C ILE A 103 -8.23 3.04 19.13
N ILE A 104 -7.70 2.00 18.47
CA ILE A 104 -6.25 1.77 18.36
C ILE A 104 -5.57 2.96 17.67
N ALA A 105 -6.17 3.55 16.64
CA ALA A 105 -5.60 4.69 15.92
C ALA A 105 -5.44 5.93 16.82
N ILE A 106 -6.37 6.13 17.76
CA ILE A 106 -6.30 7.23 18.73
C ILE A 106 -5.18 6.96 19.74
N PHE A 107 -5.18 5.80 20.39
CA PHE A 107 -4.28 5.53 21.52
C PHE A 107 -2.88 5.08 21.11
N ILE A 108 -2.74 4.41 19.97
CA ILE A 108 -1.51 3.74 19.53
C ILE A 108 -1.27 3.97 18.02
N PRO A 109 -1.10 5.23 17.58
CA PRO A 109 -1.02 5.56 16.17
C PRO A 109 0.17 4.91 15.45
N PHE A 110 1.29 4.66 16.14
CA PHE A 110 2.50 4.10 15.54
C PHE A 110 2.28 2.70 14.92
N ILE A 111 1.28 1.93 15.36
CA ILE A 111 0.93 0.64 14.74
C ILE A 111 0.50 0.84 13.28
N PHE A 112 -0.33 1.85 13.02
CA PHE A 112 -0.79 2.16 11.66
C PHE A 112 0.38 2.64 10.79
N PHE A 113 1.28 3.43 11.35
CA PHE A 113 2.50 3.84 10.65
C PHE A 113 3.43 2.66 10.34
N GLY A 114 3.55 1.69 11.25
CA GLY A 114 4.28 0.45 10.99
C GLY A 114 3.65 -0.39 9.87
N ILE A 115 2.32 -0.50 9.85
CA ILE A 115 1.58 -1.16 8.77
C ILE A 115 1.80 -0.45 7.44
N LEU A 116 1.71 0.89 7.40
CA LEU A 116 2.00 1.70 6.22
C LEU A 116 3.44 1.52 5.74
N GLY A 117 4.40 1.49 6.66
CA GLY A 117 5.80 1.16 6.37
C GLY A 117 5.93 -0.20 5.70
N MET A 118 5.25 -1.23 6.22
CA MET A 118 5.27 -2.55 5.63
C MET A 118 4.67 -2.57 4.21
N PHE A 119 3.59 -1.83 3.95
CA PHE A 119 3.02 -1.68 2.61
C PHE A 119 3.97 -0.94 1.67
N ALA A 120 4.63 0.13 2.14
CA ALA A 120 5.62 0.87 1.37
C ALA A 120 6.80 -0.03 0.96
N GLY A 121 7.34 -0.83 1.90
CA GLY A 121 8.40 -1.79 1.61
C GLY A 121 7.96 -2.88 0.61
N SER A 122 6.72 -3.35 0.69
CA SER A 122 6.17 -4.31 -0.29
C SER A 122 6.05 -3.68 -1.68
N SER A 123 5.56 -2.45 -1.75
CA SER A 123 5.40 -1.70 -3.01
C SER A 123 6.77 -1.45 -3.66
N TYR A 124 7.75 -1.01 -2.87
CA TYR A 124 9.13 -0.82 -3.33
C TYR A 124 9.73 -2.11 -3.89
N ASN A 125 9.55 -3.24 -3.20
CA ASN A 125 10.06 -4.52 -3.67
C ASN A 125 9.38 -5.00 -4.96
N GLN A 126 8.10 -4.68 -5.18
CA GLN A 126 7.43 -4.94 -6.47
C GLN A 126 8.02 -4.06 -7.57
N PHE A 127 8.14 -2.76 -7.30
CA PHE A 127 8.72 -1.79 -8.22
C PHE A 127 10.14 -2.18 -8.70
N ILE A 128 11.01 -2.59 -7.77
CA ILE A 128 12.38 -3.03 -8.13
C ILE A 128 12.37 -4.29 -9.00
N ARG A 129 11.46 -5.24 -8.74
CA ARG A 129 11.35 -6.46 -9.56
C ARG A 129 10.86 -6.14 -10.96
N ASP A 130 9.88 -5.25 -11.10
CA ASP A 130 9.36 -4.82 -12.39
C ASP A 130 10.46 -4.09 -13.20
N PHE A 131 11.23 -3.21 -12.55
CA PHE A 131 12.34 -2.48 -13.17
C PHE A 131 13.50 -3.39 -13.60
N GLN A 132 13.80 -4.46 -12.84
CA GLN A 132 14.82 -5.44 -13.22
C GLN A 132 14.40 -6.29 -14.42
N MET A 133 13.12 -6.56 -14.61
CA MET A 133 12.63 -7.31 -15.77
C MET A 133 12.57 -6.48 -17.05
N GLU A 134 12.54 -5.14 -16.97
CA GLU A 134 12.64 -4.25 -18.14
C GLU A 134 14.08 -4.07 -18.66
N LYS A 135 15.11 -4.40 -17.88
CA LYS A 135 16.49 -4.48 -18.38
C LYS A 135 16.81 -5.92 -18.77
N PRO A 136 16.65 -6.33 -20.05
CA PRO A 136 17.32 -7.53 -20.50
C PRO A 136 18.82 -7.30 -20.31
N ILE A 137 19.45 -8.14 -19.50
CA ILE A 137 20.89 -8.29 -19.45
C ILE A 137 21.28 -8.71 -20.87
N LYS A 138 21.68 -7.75 -21.71
CA LYS A 138 22.49 -8.08 -22.89
C LYS A 138 23.78 -8.69 -22.32
N PRO A 139 24.11 -9.94 -22.65
CA PRO A 139 25.47 -10.41 -22.39
C PRO A 139 26.40 -9.45 -23.12
N GLU A 140 27.31 -8.80 -22.38
CA GLU A 140 28.45 -8.13 -22.98
C GLU A 140 29.16 -9.15 -23.86
N GLU A 141 29.17 -8.93 -25.17
CA GLU A 141 30.01 -9.68 -26.09
C GLU A 141 31.45 -9.52 -25.60
N GLU A 142 32.00 -10.64 -25.13
CA GLU A 142 33.39 -10.86 -24.79
C GLU A 142 34.24 -10.46 -26.01
N LYS A 143 34.80 -9.25 -26.00
CA LYS A 143 35.81 -8.85 -26.98
C LYS A 143 37.01 -9.77 -26.79
N PRO A 144 37.47 -10.49 -27.83
CA PRO A 144 38.71 -11.22 -27.70
C PRO A 144 39.85 -10.19 -27.59
N SER A 145 40.49 -10.18 -26.43
CA SER A 145 41.78 -9.52 -26.22
C SER A 145 42.79 -10.15 -27.19
N LYS A 146 43.20 -9.40 -28.21
CA LYS A 146 44.44 -9.66 -28.95
C LYS A 146 45.42 -8.54 -28.66
N GLU A 147 46.10 -8.67 -27.53
CA GLU A 147 47.47 -8.18 -27.30
C GLU A 147 48.26 -9.47 -27.06
N SER A 148 49.08 -9.89 -28.02
CA SER A 148 50.49 -9.51 -28.20
C SER A 148 51.41 -10.54 -27.54
N GLU A 149 52.03 -11.38 -28.37
CA GLU A 149 53.26 -12.19 -28.17
C GLU A 149 53.34 -13.04 -29.46
N GLU A 150 54.35 -13.02 -30.33
CA GLU A 150 55.79 -13.01 -30.08
C GLU A 150 56.54 -12.29 -31.24
N GLU A 151 57.45 -11.38 -30.87
CA GLU A 151 58.70 -11.13 -31.60
C GLU A 151 59.65 -12.31 -31.33
N HIS A 152 60.51 -12.64 -32.32
CA HIS A 152 61.63 -13.60 -32.31
C HIS A 152 61.39 -15.04 -32.79
N LEU A 153 61.50 -15.26 -34.12
CA LEU A 153 62.59 -16.01 -34.77
C LEU A 153 62.44 -16.00 -36.30
#